data_AF-A0A1C5KMG6-F1
#
_entry.id   AF-A0A1C5KMG6-F1
#
_cell.length_a   1.000
_cell.length_b   1.000
_cell.length_c   1.000
_cell.angle_alpha   90.00
_cell.angle_beta   90.00
_cell.angle_gamma   90.00
#
_symmetry.space_group_name_H-M   'P 1'
#
loop_
_entity.id
_entity.type
_entity.pdbx_description
1 polymer ?
#
loop_
_entity_poly.entity_id
_entity_poly.type
_entity_poly.pdbx_seq_one_letter_code
_entity_poly.pdbx_strand_id
1 'polypeptide(L)'
;MILPHKKLLSLMLASSLLSASFNGTVSFAAEAADPGTAVTLIQLMPSVPTQQGRFVTTSKGVMFRLKSGGYLKNCWARINGQIYRFDKNGYRKTGWFSWQGKKYYLRKNGVLGSNLWIRSGSQKMYVQEDGTRATGFVQYKKYTYYFNSYGYMVRGFRSIGGKLYFFHKNGTMATGWRYFPQKTYYFTSDGSAATGWKKIGGSWYYFSSRGVMATNRWVDGNYLGEDGKKTTSLSPEGTDEETRYRIFCGDSRTKQLSNAVASSENGYVAKYGQGYNWFSNEGLTELKKLLRMHPQADVVLNFGVNDLYNISRYIQLYQQLMTTYPQARFYIMSVNPVEDDKYPVLAQHKKSTKLVKIFNSRMKAAFPYRYIDAYNYLTASGFETLDGCHYTDVTYLKIYQYVLNEIQRKSSNP
;
A
#
# COMPACT_ATOMS: atom_id res chain seq x y z
N MET A 1 9.85 -17.84 55.45
CA MET A 1 8.69 -18.46 54.76
C MET A 1 8.53 -17.75 53.41
N ILE A 2 8.86 -18.47 52.34
CA ILE A 2 8.77 -18.17 50.90
C ILE A 2 9.45 -16.88 50.40
N LEU A 3 10.68 -17.08 49.89
CA LEU A 3 11.42 -16.25 48.93
C LEU A 3 11.11 -16.71 47.47
N PRO A 4 11.38 -15.87 46.44
CA PRO A 4 11.12 -16.17 45.03
C PRO A 4 12.28 -16.92 44.37
N HIS A 5 12.00 -17.78 43.37
CA HIS A 5 13.02 -18.54 42.64
C HIS A 5 13.28 -18.03 41.22
N LYS A 6 14.59 -17.92 40.93
CA LYS A 6 15.26 -17.62 39.67
C LYS A 6 15.19 -18.79 38.67
N LYS A 7 15.37 -18.43 37.38
CA LYS A 7 15.93 -19.18 36.22
C LYS A 7 16.63 -20.52 36.53
N LEU A 8 16.44 -21.55 35.68
CA LEU A 8 17.47 -22.20 34.82
C LEU A 8 17.00 -23.49 34.09
N LEU A 9 17.82 -23.92 33.12
CA LEU A 9 17.90 -25.17 32.31
C LEU A 9 17.12 -25.18 30.97
N SER A 10 17.74 -25.18 29.79
CA SER A 10 18.83 -26.01 29.21
C SER A 10 18.49 -27.50 29.16
N LEU A 11 18.20 -28.01 27.97
CA LEU A 11 18.32 -29.43 27.64
C LEU A 11 18.98 -29.58 26.26
N MET A 12 20.27 -29.91 26.29
CA MET A 12 20.92 -30.70 25.24
C MET A 12 20.89 -32.16 25.69
N LEU A 13 20.65 -33.09 24.76
CA LEU A 13 21.19 -34.44 24.83
C LEU A 13 21.60 -34.90 23.43
N ALA A 14 22.92 -35.08 23.33
CA ALA A 14 23.74 -35.86 22.40
C ALA A 14 23.19 -37.29 22.19
N SER A 15 23.56 -38.14 21.23
CA SER A 15 24.53 -38.18 20.12
C SER A 15 24.48 -39.63 19.59
N SER A 16 24.70 -39.87 18.29
CA SER A 16 25.47 -41.05 17.87
C SER A 16 26.05 -40.85 16.48
N LEU A 17 27.37 -41.07 16.41
CA LEU A 17 28.24 -41.01 15.24
C LEU A 17 27.95 -42.14 14.24
N LEU A 18 28.09 -41.85 12.95
CA LEU A 18 28.73 -42.77 12.03
C LEU A 18 29.64 -41.99 11.07
N SER A 19 30.90 -42.35 11.10
CA SER A 19 31.98 -41.83 10.26
C SER A 19 31.91 -42.41 8.84
N ALA A 20 32.01 -41.55 7.83
CA ALA A 20 32.54 -41.92 6.52
C ALA A 20 33.28 -40.73 5.92
N SER A 21 34.58 -40.92 5.69
CA SER A 21 35.49 -40.00 5.02
C SER A 21 35.15 -39.85 3.54
N PHE A 22 35.12 -38.62 3.01
CA PHE A 22 35.33 -38.38 1.58
C PHE A 22 36.07 -37.05 1.37
N ASN A 23 37.29 -37.14 0.84
CA ASN A 23 38.00 -36.03 0.24
C ASN A 23 37.25 -35.57 -1.02
N GLY A 24 36.98 -34.27 -1.15
CA GLY A 24 36.33 -33.75 -2.34
C GLY A 24 36.27 -32.23 -2.37
N THR A 25 37.11 -31.65 -3.23
CA THR A 25 37.13 -30.25 -3.66
C THR A 25 35.74 -29.63 -3.87
N VAL A 26 35.53 -28.42 -3.34
CA VAL A 26 34.33 -27.61 -3.61
C VAL A 26 34.30 -27.20 -5.09
N SER A 27 33.47 -27.88 -5.88
CA SER A 27 33.18 -27.51 -7.26
C SER A 27 32.02 -26.50 -7.29
N PHE A 28 32.24 -25.35 -7.94
CA PHE A 28 31.16 -24.42 -8.26
C PHE A 28 30.46 -24.92 -9.52
N ALA A 29 29.36 -25.66 -9.36
CA ALA A 29 28.47 -26.01 -10.45
C ALA A 29 27.67 -24.75 -10.87
N ALA A 30 27.93 -24.27 -12.09
CA ALA A 30 26.96 -23.45 -12.80
C ALA A 30 25.82 -24.38 -13.22
N GLU A 31 24.64 -24.17 -12.66
CA GLU A 31 23.44 -24.94 -13.00
C GLU A 31 23.12 -24.76 -14.49
N ALA A 32 23.10 -25.89 -15.22
CA ALA A 32 22.84 -25.95 -16.65
C ALA A 32 21.39 -25.57 -16.94
N ALA A 33 21.19 -24.72 -17.96
CA ALA A 33 19.87 -24.39 -18.46
C ALA A 33 19.36 -25.55 -19.34
N ASP A 34 18.23 -26.13 -18.91
CA ASP A 34 17.34 -27.02 -19.64
C ASP A 34 17.08 -26.58 -21.12
N PRO A 35 17.27 -27.45 -22.13
CA PRO A 35 17.01 -27.15 -23.53
C PRO A 35 15.61 -27.63 -23.94
N GLY A 36 14.64 -26.72 -24.02
CA GLY A 36 13.30 -27.13 -24.46
C GLY A 36 12.29 -26.00 -24.57
N THR A 37 12.43 -25.17 -25.61
CA THR A 37 11.36 -24.71 -26.53
C THR A 37 11.98 -23.72 -27.51
N ALA A 38 11.96 -24.07 -28.80
CA ALA A 38 12.44 -23.23 -29.89
C ALA A 38 11.34 -22.26 -30.38
N VAL A 39 11.84 -21.22 -31.05
CA VAL A 39 11.22 -20.35 -32.06
C VAL A 39 11.03 -18.88 -31.63
N THR A 40 12.14 -18.16 -31.93
CA THR A 40 12.30 -16.79 -32.44
C THR A 40 12.06 -15.57 -31.56
N LEU A 41 13.16 -14.90 -31.18
CA LEU A 41 13.44 -13.50 -31.55
C LEU A 41 14.92 -13.12 -31.30
N ILE A 42 15.85 -13.67 -32.10
CA ILE A 42 17.22 -13.13 -32.17
C ILE A 42 17.31 -12.18 -33.36
N GLN A 43 16.95 -10.92 -33.14
CA GLN A 43 17.22 -9.84 -34.08
C GLN A 43 18.18 -8.88 -33.39
N LEU A 44 19.51 -9.10 -33.53
CA LEU A 44 20.57 -8.07 -33.36
C LEU A 44 22.06 -8.55 -33.49
N MET A 45 22.37 -9.82 -33.77
CA MET A 45 23.75 -10.27 -34.07
C MET A 45 24.01 -11.11 -35.35
N PRO A 46 23.11 -11.23 -36.36
CA PRO A 46 23.40 -12.03 -37.55
C PRO A 46 24.56 -11.50 -38.42
N SER A 47 25.01 -10.25 -38.26
CA SER A 47 26.10 -9.65 -39.05
C SER A 47 27.51 -9.87 -38.49
N VAL A 48 27.70 -10.61 -37.39
CA VAL A 48 29.04 -10.87 -36.84
C VAL A 48 29.80 -11.84 -37.78
N PRO A 49 30.93 -11.44 -38.39
CA PRO A 49 31.64 -12.28 -39.35
C PRO A 49 32.22 -13.54 -38.70
N THR A 50 32.06 -14.69 -39.36
CA THR A 50 32.74 -15.93 -38.98
C THR A 50 34.20 -15.86 -39.40
N GLN A 51 35.12 -16.23 -38.50
CA GLN A 51 36.55 -16.12 -38.70
C GLN A 51 37.24 -17.47 -38.40
N GLN A 52 38.23 -17.82 -39.22
CA GLN A 52 39.07 -18.99 -39.03
C GLN A 52 40.49 -18.58 -38.64
N GLY A 53 41.12 -19.37 -37.77
CA GLY A 53 42.42 -19.05 -37.21
C GLY A 53 42.65 -19.71 -35.86
N ARG A 54 43.51 -19.11 -35.04
CA ARG A 54 43.84 -19.63 -33.71
C ARG A 54 43.96 -18.51 -32.67
N PHE A 55 43.59 -18.82 -31.43
CA PHE A 55 43.90 -17.96 -30.30
C PHE A 55 45.39 -17.99 -29.99
N VAL A 56 45.95 -16.82 -29.63
CA VAL A 56 47.36 -16.64 -29.25
C VAL A 56 47.39 -15.94 -27.90
N THR A 57 47.99 -16.56 -26.88
CA THR A 57 48.15 -15.97 -25.55
C THR A 57 49.49 -15.26 -25.47
N THR A 58 49.49 -14.02 -24.97
CA THR A 58 50.69 -13.23 -24.70
C THR A 58 50.68 -12.79 -23.23
N SER A 59 51.77 -12.19 -22.77
CA SER A 59 51.85 -11.60 -21.43
C SER A 59 50.81 -10.50 -21.17
N LYS A 60 50.30 -9.85 -22.22
CA LYS A 60 49.30 -8.77 -22.13
C LYS A 60 47.86 -9.27 -22.26
N GLY A 61 47.64 -10.48 -22.78
CA GLY A 61 46.29 -11.04 -22.95
C GLY A 61 46.18 -12.00 -24.14
N VAL A 62 44.95 -12.30 -24.53
CA VAL A 62 44.65 -13.25 -25.61
C VAL A 62 44.28 -12.50 -26.89
N MET A 63 44.89 -12.84 -28.02
CA MET A 63 44.57 -12.33 -29.36
C MET A 63 44.06 -13.46 -30.26
N PHE A 64 43.54 -13.14 -31.45
CA PHE A 64 43.17 -14.15 -32.45
C PHE A 64 43.89 -13.88 -33.77
N ARG A 65 44.72 -14.83 -34.20
CA ARG A 65 45.47 -14.78 -35.46
C ARG A 65 44.67 -15.45 -36.56
N LEU A 66 44.37 -14.71 -37.63
CA LEU A 66 43.61 -15.21 -38.78
C LEU A 66 44.42 -16.22 -39.59
N LYS A 67 43.74 -17.18 -40.24
CA LYS A 67 44.38 -18.15 -41.15
C LYS A 67 45.06 -17.46 -42.33
N SER A 68 44.49 -16.35 -42.81
CA SER A 68 45.07 -15.49 -43.86
C SER A 68 46.26 -14.65 -43.41
N GLY A 69 46.64 -14.71 -42.12
CA GLY A 69 47.63 -13.81 -41.52
C GLY A 69 46.99 -12.58 -40.87
N GLY A 70 47.75 -11.92 -39.99
CA GLY A 70 47.28 -10.78 -39.19
C GLY A 70 46.44 -11.17 -37.97
N TYR A 71 45.92 -10.16 -37.26
CA TYR A 71 45.13 -10.31 -36.04
C TYR A 71 43.82 -9.54 -36.11
N LEU A 72 42.77 -10.08 -35.51
CA LEU A 72 41.50 -9.37 -35.33
C LEU A 72 41.69 -8.17 -34.40
N LYS A 73 41.17 -7.00 -34.81
CA LYS A 73 41.25 -5.74 -34.05
C LYS A 73 39.94 -4.96 -34.18
N ASN A 74 39.53 -4.34 -33.08
CA ASN A 74 38.34 -3.50 -32.97
C ASN A 74 37.06 -4.09 -33.59
N CYS A 75 36.92 -5.41 -33.68
CA CYS A 75 35.73 -6.07 -34.24
C CYS A 75 35.04 -7.03 -33.26
N TRP A 76 33.80 -7.37 -33.58
CA TRP A 76 33.15 -8.60 -33.11
C TRP A 76 33.49 -9.71 -34.11
N ALA A 77 33.66 -10.94 -33.64
CA ALA A 77 33.92 -12.09 -34.51
C ALA A 77 33.28 -13.37 -33.97
N ARG A 78 32.82 -14.23 -34.89
CA ARG A 78 32.31 -15.57 -34.57
C ARG A 78 33.41 -16.59 -34.87
N ILE A 79 33.82 -17.34 -33.86
CA ILE A 79 34.90 -18.32 -33.92
C ILE A 79 34.36 -19.62 -33.33
N ASN A 80 34.33 -20.68 -34.13
CA ASN A 80 33.77 -21.98 -33.73
C ASN A 80 32.35 -21.87 -33.13
N GLY A 81 31.48 -21.10 -33.79
CA GLY A 81 30.10 -20.86 -33.36
C GLY A 81 29.93 -19.87 -32.20
N GLN A 82 31.00 -19.47 -31.52
CA GLN A 82 30.96 -18.58 -30.36
C GLN A 82 31.35 -17.15 -30.74
N ILE A 83 30.75 -16.15 -30.08
CA ILE A 83 30.98 -14.73 -30.38
C ILE A 83 32.00 -14.14 -29.39
N TYR A 84 32.96 -13.40 -29.93
CA TYR A 84 34.03 -12.72 -29.19
C TYR A 84 34.11 -11.25 -29.59
N ARG A 85 34.68 -10.43 -28.69
CA ARG A 85 34.98 -9.02 -28.93
C ARG A 85 36.48 -8.77 -28.79
N PHE A 86 37.09 -8.11 -29.77
CA PHE A 86 38.50 -7.69 -29.74
C PHE A 86 38.61 -6.17 -29.67
N ASP A 87 39.57 -5.66 -28.90
CA ASP A 87 39.78 -4.23 -28.76
C ASP A 87 40.67 -3.64 -29.86
N LYS A 88 40.92 -2.33 -29.79
CA LYS A 88 41.72 -1.60 -30.80
C LYS A 88 43.13 -2.16 -31.01
N ASN A 89 43.69 -2.82 -30.00
CA ASN A 89 45.02 -3.42 -30.06
C ASN A 89 44.97 -4.90 -30.46
N GLY A 90 43.77 -5.50 -30.52
CA GLY A 90 43.52 -6.88 -30.90
C GLY A 90 43.45 -7.85 -29.73
N TYR A 91 43.40 -7.35 -28.50
CA TYR A 91 43.20 -8.20 -27.33
C TYR A 91 41.72 -8.50 -27.13
N ARG A 92 41.42 -9.76 -26.84
CA ARG A 92 40.09 -10.28 -26.55
C ARG A 92 39.55 -9.65 -25.26
N LYS A 93 38.39 -9.02 -25.34
CA LYS A 93 37.68 -8.45 -24.19
C LYS A 93 37.10 -9.55 -23.29
N THR A 94 37.07 -9.25 -22.00
CA THR A 94 36.33 -9.99 -20.96
C THR A 94 35.62 -8.95 -20.07
N GLY A 95 34.62 -9.38 -19.30
CA GLY A 95 33.81 -8.49 -18.47
C GLY A 95 32.80 -7.66 -19.24
N TRP A 96 32.31 -6.59 -18.61
CA TRP A 96 31.34 -5.68 -19.22
C TRP A 96 31.98 -4.79 -20.28
N PHE A 97 31.31 -4.63 -21.42
CA PHE A 97 31.75 -3.84 -22.55
C PHE A 97 30.59 -3.02 -23.11
N SER A 98 30.80 -1.72 -23.31
CA SER A 98 29.82 -0.81 -23.91
C SER A 98 30.05 -0.67 -25.42
N TRP A 99 29.00 -0.78 -26.21
CA TRP A 99 29.04 -0.61 -27.66
C TRP A 99 27.69 -0.16 -28.20
N GLN A 100 27.69 0.87 -29.07
CA GLN A 100 26.47 1.44 -29.66
C GLN A 100 25.36 1.72 -28.64
N GLY A 101 25.71 2.33 -27.50
CA GLY A 101 24.76 2.66 -26.43
C GLY A 101 24.27 1.47 -25.59
N LYS A 102 24.67 0.23 -25.92
CA LYS A 102 24.30 -0.98 -25.19
C LYS A 102 25.48 -1.53 -24.38
N LYS A 103 25.19 -2.33 -23.35
CA LYS A 103 26.19 -3.04 -22.55
C LYS A 103 26.10 -4.54 -22.80
N TYR A 104 27.25 -5.17 -23.01
CA TYR A 104 27.43 -6.59 -23.25
C TYR A 104 28.34 -7.19 -22.19
N TYR A 105 28.22 -8.48 -21.92
CA TYR A 105 29.12 -9.17 -21.01
C TYR A 105 29.88 -10.28 -21.72
N LEU A 106 31.20 -10.19 -21.70
CA LEU A 106 32.10 -11.22 -22.21
C LEU A 106 32.55 -12.05 -21.00
N ARG A 107 32.34 -13.37 -21.03
CA ARG A 107 32.78 -14.29 -19.96
C ARG A 107 34.30 -14.23 -19.79
N LYS A 108 34.84 -14.88 -18.74
CA LYS A 108 36.31 -14.96 -18.52
C LYS A 108 37.06 -15.58 -19.70
N ASN A 109 36.44 -16.53 -20.40
CA ASN A 109 36.97 -17.12 -21.64
C ASN A 109 36.71 -16.23 -22.89
N GLY A 110 36.16 -15.03 -22.73
CA GLY A 110 35.91 -14.06 -23.80
C GLY A 110 34.64 -14.30 -24.62
N VAL A 111 33.94 -15.40 -24.39
CA VAL A 111 32.68 -15.70 -25.09
C VAL A 111 31.60 -14.75 -24.61
N LEU A 112 30.82 -14.19 -25.54
CA LEU A 112 29.65 -13.38 -25.23
C LEU A 112 28.66 -14.18 -24.37
N GLY A 113 28.28 -13.63 -23.23
CA GLY A 113 27.20 -14.17 -22.41
C GLY A 113 25.86 -14.03 -23.13
N SER A 114 25.01 -15.04 -23.02
CA SER A 114 23.64 -15.05 -23.50
C SER A 114 22.82 -15.87 -22.51
N ASN A 115 21.61 -15.41 -22.19
CA ASN A 115 20.73 -15.98 -21.17
C ASN A 115 21.46 -16.30 -19.85
N LEU A 116 22.29 -15.35 -19.40
CA LEU A 116 23.27 -15.57 -18.33
C LEU A 116 22.97 -14.71 -17.11
N TRP A 117 22.78 -15.36 -15.96
CA TRP A 117 22.76 -14.70 -14.67
C TRP A 117 24.17 -14.42 -14.16
N ILE A 118 24.40 -13.18 -13.72
CA ILE A 118 25.68 -12.73 -13.18
C ILE A 118 25.48 -12.26 -11.76
N ARG A 119 26.34 -12.69 -10.85
CA ARG A 119 26.37 -12.22 -9.47
C ARG A 119 27.41 -11.12 -9.30
N SER A 120 27.00 -10.02 -8.65
CA SER A 120 27.88 -8.93 -8.25
C SER A 120 27.61 -8.65 -6.76
N GLY A 121 28.42 -9.25 -5.88
CA GLY A 121 28.17 -9.23 -4.43
C GLY A 121 26.81 -9.86 -4.05
N SER A 122 25.93 -9.10 -3.40
CA SER A 122 24.55 -9.49 -3.08
C SER A 122 23.56 -9.25 -4.23
N GLN A 123 23.98 -8.52 -5.26
CA GLN A 123 23.14 -8.14 -6.39
C GLN A 123 23.26 -9.15 -7.53
N LYS A 124 22.18 -9.29 -8.31
CA LYS A 124 22.13 -10.13 -9.51
C LYS A 124 21.87 -9.24 -10.72
N MET A 125 22.49 -9.58 -11.85
CA MET A 125 22.26 -8.99 -13.16
C MET A 125 21.95 -10.10 -14.15
N TYR A 126 21.33 -9.75 -15.27
CA TYR A 126 21.02 -10.71 -16.32
C TYR A 126 21.53 -10.21 -17.67
N VAL A 127 22.09 -11.13 -18.45
CA VAL A 127 22.44 -10.93 -19.84
C VAL A 127 21.40 -11.65 -20.67
N GLN A 128 20.72 -10.89 -21.52
CA GLN A 128 19.64 -11.36 -22.36
C GLN A 128 20.17 -12.27 -23.48
N GLU A 129 19.25 -12.88 -24.23
CA GLU A 129 19.60 -13.79 -25.32
C GLU A 129 20.47 -13.12 -26.39
N ASP A 130 20.19 -11.86 -26.71
CA ASP A 130 20.95 -11.02 -27.66
C ASP A 130 22.31 -10.54 -27.12
N GLY A 131 22.69 -10.97 -25.91
CA GLY A 131 23.93 -10.62 -25.23
C GLY A 131 23.93 -9.26 -24.54
N THR A 132 22.82 -8.52 -24.59
CA THR A 132 22.71 -7.22 -23.93
C THR A 132 22.39 -7.37 -22.45
N ARG A 133 22.79 -6.37 -21.67
CA ARG A 133 22.44 -6.26 -20.25
C ARG A 133 20.95 -5.97 -20.10
N ALA A 134 20.26 -6.78 -19.31
CA ALA A 134 18.88 -6.56 -18.94
C ALA A 134 18.67 -5.23 -18.19
N THR A 135 17.64 -4.50 -18.58
CA THR A 135 17.08 -3.33 -17.90
C THR A 135 15.56 -3.34 -18.11
N GLY A 136 14.80 -2.80 -17.17
CA GLY A 136 13.33 -2.83 -17.23
C GLY A 136 12.77 -4.22 -16.94
N PHE A 137 11.55 -4.47 -17.42
CA PHE A 137 10.89 -5.77 -17.31
C PHE A 137 11.51 -6.77 -18.29
N VAL A 138 11.88 -7.95 -17.77
CA VAL A 138 12.43 -9.03 -18.57
C VAL A 138 11.73 -10.33 -18.19
N GLN A 139 11.21 -11.04 -19.18
CA GLN A 139 10.67 -12.38 -19.02
C GLN A 139 11.80 -13.39 -19.23
N TYR A 140 11.96 -14.31 -18.28
CA TYR A 140 12.89 -15.42 -18.36
C TYR A 140 12.15 -16.70 -18.00
N LYS A 141 12.02 -17.61 -18.98
CA LYS A 141 11.12 -18.75 -18.91
C LYS A 141 9.70 -18.25 -18.54
N LYS A 142 9.04 -18.88 -17.56
CA LYS A 142 7.71 -18.48 -17.09
C LYS A 142 7.68 -17.32 -16.08
N TYR A 143 8.83 -16.72 -15.75
CA TYR A 143 8.93 -15.71 -14.69
C TYR A 143 9.31 -14.34 -15.24
N THR A 144 8.69 -13.30 -14.71
CA THR A 144 9.04 -11.91 -15.00
C THR A 144 9.94 -11.36 -13.90
N TYR A 145 10.95 -10.59 -14.28
CA TYR A 145 11.88 -9.88 -13.40
C TYR A 145 11.90 -8.40 -13.79
N TYR A 146 12.39 -7.55 -12.90
CA TYR A 146 12.68 -6.16 -13.22
C TYR A 146 14.12 -5.80 -12.84
N PHE A 147 14.82 -5.15 -13.76
CA PHE A 147 16.19 -4.68 -13.58
C PHE A 147 16.21 -3.15 -13.63
N ASN A 148 16.87 -2.51 -12.67
CA ASN A 148 16.97 -1.05 -12.67
C ASN A 148 17.86 -0.54 -13.84
N SER A 149 18.01 0.78 -13.98
CA SER A 149 18.85 1.41 -15.03
C SER A 149 20.33 0.98 -14.98
N TYR A 150 20.81 0.52 -13.82
CA TYR A 150 22.14 -0.03 -13.65
C TYR A 150 22.23 -1.53 -13.96
N GLY A 151 21.12 -2.19 -14.29
CA GLY A 151 21.02 -3.61 -14.62
C GLY A 151 20.96 -4.53 -13.41
N TYR A 152 20.71 -4.00 -12.21
CA TYR A 152 20.55 -4.80 -11.00
C TYR A 152 19.09 -5.21 -10.81
N MET A 153 18.91 -6.50 -10.52
CA MET A 153 17.61 -7.12 -10.25
C MET A 153 16.95 -6.53 -9.01
N VAL A 154 15.72 -6.05 -9.17
CA VAL A 154 14.91 -5.45 -8.12
C VAL A 154 14.20 -6.52 -7.28
N ARG A 155 13.99 -6.20 -6.00
CA ARG A 155 13.28 -7.00 -4.99
C ARG A 155 12.37 -6.09 -4.17
N GLY A 156 11.38 -6.67 -3.51
CA GLY A 156 10.41 -5.99 -2.66
C GLY A 156 9.42 -5.14 -3.45
N PHE A 157 8.73 -4.24 -2.75
CA PHE A 157 7.83 -3.26 -3.36
C PHE A 157 8.59 -2.26 -4.23
N ARG A 158 8.04 -1.94 -5.40
CA ARG A 158 8.60 -0.93 -6.31
C ARG A 158 7.49 -0.21 -7.08
N SER A 159 7.54 1.12 -7.11
CA SER A 159 6.73 1.90 -8.04
C SER A 159 7.45 2.01 -9.38
N ILE A 160 6.79 1.64 -10.47
CA ILE A 160 7.32 1.65 -11.84
C ILE A 160 6.21 2.21 -12.74
N GLY A 161 6.47 3.35 -13.39
CA GLY A 161 5.47 4.01 -14.25
C GLY A 161 4.17 4.35 -13.53
N GLY A 162 4.22 4.74 -12.25
CA GLY A 162 3.05 5.07 -11.43
C GLY A 162 2.28 3.85 -10.88
N LYS A 163 2.65 2.62 -11.27
CA LYS A 163 2.04 1.38 -10.79
C LYS A 163 2.92 0.72 -9.72
N LEU A 164 2.31 0.14 -8.70
CA LEU A 164 3.01 -0.59 -7.64
C LEU A 164 3.20 -2.06 -8.02
N TYR A 165 4.41 -2.58 -7.90
CA TYR A 165 4.76 -3.99 -8.12
C TYR A 165 5.41 -4.57 -6.87
N PHE A 166 5.40 -5.89 -6.73
CA PHE A 166 6.18 -6.59 -5.71
C PHE A 166 7.03 -7.69 -6.35
N PHE A 167 8.32 -7.71 -6.01
CA PHE A 167 9.28 -8.72 -6.46
C PHE A 167 9.73 -9.56 -5.28
N HIS A 168 9.64 -10.88 -5.40
CA HIS A 168 10.07 -11.83 -4.38
C HIS A 168 11.58 -11.75 -4.11
N LYS A 169 12.06 -12.42 -3.06
CA LYS A 169 13.49 -12.43 -2.70
C LYS A 169 14.39 -13.00 -3.82
N ASN A 170 13.86 -13.95 -4.61
CA ASN A 170 14.54 -14.49 -5.79
C ASN A 170 14.43 -13.57 -7.02
N GLY A 171 13.67 -12.46 -6.94
CA GLY A 171 13.49 -11.46 -7.98
C GLY A 171 12.27 -11.64 -8.87
N THR A 172 11.52 -12.74 -8.72
CA THR A 172 10.33 -12.97 -9.55
C THR A 172 9.22 -11.99 -9.18
N MET A 173 8.54 -11.45 -10.19
CA MET A 173 7.40 -10.58 -10.02
C MET A 173 6.22 -11.36 -9.43
N ALA A 174 5.56 -10.79 -8.43
CA ALA A 174 4.35 -11.36 -7.86
C ALA A 174 3.13 -11.09 -8.74
N THR A 175 2.31 -12.11 -8.86
CA THR A 175 0.91 -12.04 -9.29
C THR A 175 0.03 -12.69 -8.21
N GLY A 176 -1.27 -12.40 -8.25
CA GLY A 176 -2.27 -12.90 -7.31
C GLY A 176 -2.19 -12.28 -5.92
N TRP A 177 -2.81 -12.96 -4.95
CA TRP A 177 -2.90 -12.53 -3.55
C TRP A 177 -1.55 -12.52 -2.83
N ARG A 178 -1.30 -11.46 -2.05
CA ARG A 178 -0.15 -11.33 -1.15
C ARG A 178 -0.59 -10.76 0.19
N TYR A 179 -0.21 -11.47 1.24
CA TYR A 179 -0.54 -11.15 2.62
C TYR A 179 0.73 -10.69 3.34
N PHE A 180 0.65 -9.50 3.92
CA PHE A 180 1.67 -8.94 4.80
C PHE A 180 1.00 -8.59 6.14
N PRO A 181 1.78 -8.42 7.23
CA PRO A 181 1.21 -8.01 8.50
C PRO A 181 0.34 -6.75 8.32
N GLN A 182 -0.96 -6.89 8.62
CA GLN A 182 -2.00 -5.86 8.51
C GLN A 182 -2.29 -5.30 7.09
N LYS A 183 -1.65 -5.81 6.02
CA LYS A 183 -1.85 -5.31 4.66
C LYS A 183 -1.96 -6.45 3.65
N THR A 184 -3.06 -6.48 2.93
CA THR A 184 -3.29 -7.44 1.85
C THR A 184 -3.30 -6.73 0.50
N TYR A 185 -2.68 -7.32 -0.50
CA TYR A 185 -2.61 -6.82 -1.87
C TYR A 185 -3.04 -7.92 -2.84
N TYR A 186 -3.59 -7.52 -3.97
CA TYR A 186 -3.77 -8.40 -5.13
C TYR A 186 -2.97 -7.83 -6.31
N PHE A 187 -2.02 -8.59 -6.83
CA PHE A 187 -1.27 -8.21 -8.02
C PHE A 187 -1.94 -8.81 -9.26
N THR A 188 -2.34 -7.98 -10.22
CA THR A 188 -2.99 -8.40 -11.46
C THR A 188 -2.04 -9.20 -12.36
N SER A 189 -2.56 -9.72 -13.48
CA SER A 189 -1.75 -10.50 -14.44
C SER A 189 -0.57 -9.73 -15.02
N ASP A 190 -0.69 -8.41 -15.16
CA ASP A 190 0.40 -7.51 -15.55
C ASP A 190 1.41 -7.25 -14.42
N GLY A 191 1.18 -7.80 -13.22
CA GLY A 191 2.02 -7.67 -12.03
C GLY A 191 1.80 -6.43 -11.19
N SER A 192 0.95 -5.50 -11.63
CA SER A 192 0.65 -4.29 -10.85
C SER A 192 -0.35 -4.56 -9.72
N ALA A 193 -0.26 -3.82 -8.62
CA ALA A 193 -1.22 -3.92 -7.53
C ALA A 193 -2.58 -3.39 -8.00
N ALA A 194 -3.65 -4.15 -7.74
CA ALA A 194 -5.01 -3.71 -7.99
C ALA A 194 -5.35 -2.47 -7.16
N THR A 195 -6.13 -1.58 -7.75
CA THR A 195 -6.71 -0.39 -7.12
C THR A 195 -8.19 -0.32 -7.50
N GLY A 196 -8.99 0.33 -6.66
CA GLY A 196 -10.45 0.39 -6.81
C GLY A 196 -11.13 -0.97 -6.66
N TRP A 197 -12.33 -1.08 -7.23
CA TRP A 197 -13.12 -2.31 -7.24
C TRP A 197 -12.55 -3.37 -8.19
N LYS A 198 -12.40 -4.60 -7.70
CA LYS A 198 -11.96 -5.74 -8.51
C LYS A 198 -12.73 -7.00 -8.18
N LYS A 199 -13.26 -7.67 -9.21
CA LYS A 199 -13.84 -9.01 -9.09
C LYS A 199 -12.74 -10.06 -9.21
N ILE A 200 -12.55 -10.88 -8.19
CA ILE A 200 -11.49 -11.90 -8.08
C ILE A 200 -12.13 -13.19 -7.55
N GLY A 201 -12.04 -14.28 -8.30
CA GLY A 201 -12.58 -15.57 -7.87
C GLY A 201 -14.09 -15.55 -7.56
N GLY A 202 -14.86 -14.75 -8.30
CA GLY A 202 -16.31 -14.63 -8.12
C GLY A 202 -16.76 -13.54 -7.13
N SER A 203 -15.92 -13.15 -6.18
CA SER A 203 -16.22 -12.10 -5.19
C SER A 203 -15.65 -10.74 -5.61
N TRP A 204 -16.29 -9.66 -5.19
CA TRP A 204 -15.77 -8.30 -5.35
C TRP A 204 -14.93 -7.90 -4.14
N TYR A 205 -13.88 -7.13 -4.38
CA TYR A 205 -13.00 -6.56 -3.36
C TYR A 205 -12.71 -5.11 -3.72
N TYR A 206 -12.33 -4.30 -2.74
CA TYR A 206 -11.84 -2.94 -2.99
C TYR A 206 -10.41 -2.78 -2.51
N PHE A 207 -9.59 -2.10 -3.31
CA PHE A 207 -8.22 -1.76 -2.99
C PHE A 207 -8.07 -0.23 -3.01
N SER A 208 -7.46 0.33 -1.96
CA SER A 208 -7.15 1.77 -1.91
C SER A 208 -6.25 2.22 -3.07
N SER A 209 -6.07 3.54 -3.23
CA SER A 209 -5.12 4.11 -4.21
C SER A 209 -3.68 3.64 -4.02
N ARG A 210 -3.33 3.12 -2.83
CA ARG A 210 -2.02 2.51 -2.52
C ARG A 210 -2.00 0.99 -2.71
N GLY A 211 -3.07 0.40 -3.22
CA GLY A 211 -3.22 -1.03 -3.49
C GLY A 211 -3.53 -1.92 -2.29
N VAL A 212 -3.74 -1.33 -1.10
CA VAL A 212 -4.10 -2.09 0.11
C VAL A 212 -5.59 -2.43 0.07
N MET A 213 -5.92 -3.71 0.25
CA MET A 213 -7.28 -4.22 0.34
C MET A 213 -8.01 -3.63 1.56
N ALA A 214 -9.24 -3.17 1.33
CA ALA A 214 -10.13 -2.75 2.40
C ALA A 214 -10.84 -3.97 3.02
N THR A 215 -10.96 -3.96 4.34
CA THR A 215 -11.73 -4.94 5.13
C THR A 215 -12.53 -4.21 6.20
N ASN A 216 -13.59 -4.86 6.69
CA ASN A 216 -14.47 -4.40 7.77
C ASN A 216 -14.95 -2.95 7.62
N ARG A 217 -15.33 -2.55 6.40
CA ARG A 217 -15.75 -1.17 6.10
C ARG A 217 -16.65 -1.09 4.88
N TRP A 218 -17.37 0.02 4.79
CA TRP A 218 -18.13 0.41 3.61
C TRP A 218 -17.23 1.14 2.61
N VAL A 219 -17.44 0.85 1.32
CA VAL A 219 -16.87 1.60 0.19
C VAL A 219 -17.95 1.69 -0.87
N ASP A 220 -18.19 2.87 -1.44
CA ASP A 220 -19.17 3.09 -2.53
C ASP A 220 -20.49 2.30 -2.35
N GLY A 221 -21.06 2.32 -1.14
CA GLY A 221 -22.37 1.70 -0.85
C GLY A 221 -22.34 0.19 -0.71
N ASN A 222 -21.16 -0.41 -0.63
CA ASN A 222 -20.97 -1.85 -0.50
C ASN A 222 -20.10 -2.17 0.72
N TYR A 223 -20.57 -3.08 1.59
CA TYR A 223 -19.80 -3.50 2.75
C TYR A 223 -18.78 -4.59 2.38
N LEU A 224 -17.56 -4.45 2.88
CA LEU A 224 -16.49 -5.42 2.77
C LEU A 224 -16.28 -6.08 4.13
N GLY A 225 -16.43 -7.40 4.19
CA GLY A 225 -16.24 -8.18 5.41
C GLY A 225 -14.78 -8.25 5.87
N GLU A 226 -14.52 -9.07 6.89
CA GLU A 226 -13.18 -9.27 7.44
C GLU A 226 -12.21 -9.86 6.41
N ASP A 227 -12.73 -10.72 5.53
CA ASP A 227 -11.99 -11.30 4.41
C ASP A 227 -11.87 -10.36 3.19
N GLY A 228 -12.42 -9.15 3.29
CA GLY A 228 -12.42 -8.13 2.24
C GLY A 228 -13.40 -8.37 1.11
N LYS A 229 -14.22 -9.43 1.19
CA LYS A 229 -15.25 -9.69 0.18
C LYS A 229 -16.40 -8.72 0.35
N LYS A 230 -16.86 -8.20 -0.78
CA LYS A 230 -18.14 -7.55 -0.93
C LYS A 230 -19.24 -8.52 -0.54
N THR A 231 -19.96 -8.18 0.51
CA THR A 231 -21.11 -8.95 0.98
C THR A 231 -22.38 -8.13 0.79
N THR A 232 -23.45 -8.79 0.38
CA THR A 232 -24.82 -8.25 0.43
C THR A 232 -25.43 -8.43 1.82
N SER A 233 -24.84 -9.31 2.63
CA SER A 233 -25.22 -9.57 4.00
C SER A 233 -24.39 -8.67 4.90
N LEU A 234 -25.02 -7.63 5.44
CA LEU A 234 -24.58 -7.01 6.68
C LEU A 234 -24.48 -8.14 7.71
N SER A 235 -23.31 -8.34 8.31
CA SER A 235 -23.18 -9.28 9.43
C SER A 235 -24.15 -8.87 10.55
N PRO A 236 -24.72 -9.83 11.31
CA PRO A 236 -26.14 -9.91 11.64
C PRO A 236 -26.63 -8.75 12.53
N GLU A 237 -27.90 -8.44 12.32
CA GLU A 237 -28.76 -7.47 13.01
C GLU A 237 -28.98 -6.15 12.25
N GLY A 238 -30.16 -6.05 11.65
CA GLY A 238 -30.74 -4.80 11.17
C GLY A 238 -31.22 -4.88 9.73
N THR A 239 -32.50 -5.19 9.59
CA THR A 239 -33.30 -5.23 8.35
C THR A 239 -33.35 -3.88 7.62
N ASP A 240 -33.55 -3.96 6.31
CA ASP A 240 -33.77 -2.89 5.32
C ASP A 240 -34.53 -1.65 5.86
N GLU A 241 -33.83 -0.53 5.95
CA GLU A 241 -34.33 0.78 5.54
C GLU A 241 -33.37 1.28 4.45
N GLU A 242 -33.91 1.67 3.30
CA GLU A 242 -33.22 2.35 2.21
C GLU A 242 -32.17 3.33 2.77
N THR A 243 -30.88 3.10 2.53
CA THR A 243 -29.82 3.85 3.22
C THR A 243 -29.92 5.35 2.94
N ARG A 244 -30.51 6.07 3.89
CA ARG A 244 -30.72 7.52 3.82
C ARG A 244 -29.38 8.24 3.68
N TYR A 245 -29.32 9.23 2.79
CA TYR A 245 -28.14 10.07 2.60
C TYR A 245 -27.73 10.73 3.93
N ARG A 246 -26.44 10.76 4.26
CA ARG A 246 -25.98 11.25 5.56
C ARG A 246 -25.27 12.58 5.42
N ILE A 247 -25.61 13.54 6.26
CA ILE A 247 -25.00 14.87 6.27
C ILE A 247 -24.32 15.09 7.61
N PHE A 248 -23.00 15.17 7.62
CA PHE A 248 -22.22 15.47 8.82
C PHE A 248 -21.91 16.96 8.87
N CYS A 249 -22.38 17.62 9.92
CA CYS A 249 -22.15 19.04 10.17
C CYS A 249 -21.23 19.21 11.38
N GLY A 250 -20.19 20.05 11.28
CA GLY A 250 -19.36 20.30 12.45
C GLY A 250 -18.15 21.19 12.24
N ASP A 251 -17.25 21.13 13.22
CA ASP A 251 -16.02 21.90 13.25
C ASP A 251 -14.84 21.17 12.56
N SER A 252 -13.61 21.46 12.98
CA SER A 252 -12.39 20.81 12.48
C SER A 252 -12.42 19.29 12.64
N ARG A 253 -13.08 18.76 13.67
CA ARG A 253 -13.16 17.31 13.91
C ARG A 253 -14.06 16.61 12.89
N THR A 254 -15.17 17.23 12.51
CA THR A 254 -16.00 16.72 11.39
C THR A 254 -15.27 16.83 10.06
N LYS A 255 -14.45 17.87 9.87
CA LYS A 255 -13.62 17.99 8.66
C LYS A 255 -12.57 16.88 8.58
N GLN A 256 -11.92 16.55 9.68
CA GLN A 256 -10.97 15.43 9.70
C GLN A 256 -11.66 14.06 9.62
N LEU A 257 -12.84 13.89 10.22
CA LEU A 257 -13.69 12.71 9.99
C LEU A 257 -13.97 12.53 8.50
N SER A 258 -14.31 13.62 7.79
CA SER A 258 -14.54 13.55 6.33
C SER A 258 -13.32 13.07 5.54
N ASN A 259 -12.11 13.46 5.96
CA ASN A 259 -10.87 13.03 5.32
C ASN A 259 -10.54 11.56 5.62
N ALA A 260 -10.77 11.11 6.86
CA ALA A 260 -10.50 9.74 7.28
C ALA A 260 -11.48 8.73 6.66
N VAL A 261 -12.75 9.12 6.52
CA VAL A 261 -13.80 8.29 5.91
C VAL A 261 -13.69 8.31 4.38
N ALA A 262 -13.44 9.47 3.79
CA ALA A 262 -13.28 9.66 2.34
C ALA A 262 -14.43 9.07 1.49
N SER A 263 -15.67 9.12 1.98
CA SER A 263 -16.86 8.63 1.26
C SER A 263 -17.60 9.77 0.54
N SER A 264 -17.95 9.54 -0.73
CA SER A 264 -18.82 10.41 -1.54
C SER A 264 -20.30 10.28 -1.21
N GLU A 265 -20.68 9.30 -0.38
CA GLU A 265 -22.07 9.01 0.01
C GLU A 265 -22.55 9.89 1.18
N ASN A 266 -21.65 10.72 1.71
CA ASN A 266 -21.93 11.63 2.79
C ASN A 266 -21.77 13.08 2.31
N GLY A 267 -22.69 13.94 2.74
CA GLY A 267 -22.52 15.39 2.69
C GLY A 267 -21.73 15.86 3.91
N TYR A 268 -20.83 16.83 3.73
CA TYR A 268 -20.08 17.42 4.84
C TYR A 268 -20.22 18.94 4.86
N VAL A 269 -20.82 19.46 5.92
CA VAL A 269 -20.91 20.89 6.21
C VAL A 269 -19.97 21.19 7.37
N ALA A 270 -18.68 21.29 7.08
CA ALA A 270 -17.65 21.43 8.11
C ALA A 270 -16.50 22.35 7.70
N LYS A 271 -15.98 23.11 8.68
CA LYS A 271 -14.89 24.07 8.47
C LYS A 271 -13.95 24.12 9.68
N TYR A 272 -12.64 24.17 9.41
CA TYR A 272 -11.60 24.18 10.45
C TYR A 272 -11.71 25.41 11.36
N GLY A 273 -11.61 25.19 12.68
CA GLY A 273 -11.60 26.26 13.68
C GLY A 273 -12.91 27.02 13.86
N GLN A 274 -14.00 26.56 13.23
CA GLN A 274 -15.29 27.24 13.27
C GLN A 274 -16.24 26.69 14.34
N GLY A 275 -17.26 27.48 14.66
CA GLY A 275 -18.30 27.16 15.64
C GLY A 275 -19.64 27.78 15.23
N TYR A 276 -20.41 28.24 16.21
CA TYR A 276 -21.82 28.61 16.06
C TYR A 276 -22.01 29.71 15.03
N ASN A 277 -21.25 30.81 15.13
CA ASN A 277 -21.45 31.98 14.28
C ASN A 277 -21.24 31.66 12.80
N TRP A 278 -20.22 30.86 12.47
CA TRP A 278 -20.01 30.41 11.09
C TRP A 278 -21.14 29.50 10.62
N PHE A 279 -21.53 28.52 11.46
CA PHE A 279 -22.59 27.61 11.09
C PHE A 279 -23.91 28.35 10.85
N SER A 280 -24.30 29.26 11.74
CA SER A 280 -25.56 30.03 11.62
C SER A 280 -25.58 30.96 10.41
N ASN A 281 -24.44 31.52 10.01
CA ASN A 281 -24.37 32.53 8.95
C ASN A 281 -24.08 31.93 7.57
N GLU A 282 -23.18 30.95 7.49
CA GLU A 282 -22.70 30.35 6.24
C GLU A 282 -23.07 28.87 6.14
N GLY A 283 -22.77 28.09 7.19
CA GLY A 283 -22.93 26.63 7.16
C GLY A 283 -24.38 26.19 6.92
N LEU A 284 -25.36 26.91 7.47
CA LEU A 284 -26.77 26.67 7.24
C LEU A 284 -27.15 26.80 5.77
N THR A 285 -26.55 27.72 5.02
CA THR A 285 -26.82 27.85 3.59
C THR A 285 -26.47 26.56 2.84
N GLU A 286 -25.36 25.93 3.21
CA GLU A 286 -24.94 24.67 2.59
C GLU A 286 -25.78 23.48 3.06
N LEU A 287 -26.07 23.37 4.36
CA LEU A 287 -26.98 22.35 4.89
C LEU A 287 -28.36 22.43 4.21
N LYS A 288 -28.88 23.64 4.00
CA LYS A 288 -30.16 23.88 3.30
C LYS A 288 -30.14 23.42 1.84
N LYS A 289 -29.01 23.51 1.15
CA LYS A 289 -28.89 22.98 -0.22
C LYS A 289 -28.90 21.45 -0.21
N LEU A 290 -28.13 20.84 0.68
CA LEU A 290 -28.09 19.39 0.82
C LEU A 290 -29.46 18.82 1.21
N LEU A 291 -30.18 19.44 2.15
CA LEU A 291 -31.52 19.04 2.54
C LEU A 291 -32.58 19.27 1.45
N ARG A 292 -32.36 20.20 0.52
CA ARG A 292 -33.23 20.31 -0.68
C ARG A 292 -33.05 19.13 -1.64
N MET A 293 -31.81 18.65 -1.78
CA MET A 293 -31.50 17.49 -2.64
C MET A 293 -31.83 16.15 -1.97
N HIS A 294 -31.71 16.09 -0.64
CA HIS A 294 -31.91 14.90 0.17
C HIS A 294 -32.82 15.23 1.36
N PRO A 295 -34.13 15.43 1.12
CA PRO A 295 -35.08 15.88 2.16
C PRO A 295 -35.24 14.87 3.30
N GLN A 296 -34.99 13.59 3.02
CA GLN A 296 -34.96 12.52 4.00
C GLN A 296 -33.54 12.23 4.51
N ALA A 297 -32.58 13.16 4.50
CA ALA A 297 -31.25 12.85 5.01
C ALA A 297 -31.22 12.53 6.52
N ASP A 298 -30.23 11.75 6.94
CA ASP A 298 -29.78 11.66 8.33
C ASP A 298 -28.72 12.74 8.58
N VAL A 299 -29.01 13.71 9.44
CA VAL A 299 -28.12 14.83 9.73
C VAL A 299 -27.45 14.64 11.08
N VAL A 300 -26.14 14.53 11.11
CA VAL A 300 -25.35 14.42 12.34
C VAL A 300 -24.71 15.78 12.65
N LEU A 301 -25.06 16.34 13.80
CA LEU A 301 -24.56 17.63 14.27
C LEU A 301 -23.47 17.41 15.33
N ASN A 302 -22.24 17.84 15.03
CA ASN A 302 -21.09 17.76 15.93
C ASN A 302 -20.31 19.07 16.00
N PHE A 303 -20.84 19.99 16.81
CA PHE A 303 -20.21 21.28 17.09
C PHE A 303 -20.01 21.47 18.58
N GLY A 304 -19.20 22.47 18.93
CA GLY A 304 -19.11 23.00 20.28
C GLY A 304 -17.70 23.03 20.85
N VAL A 305 -16.73 22.28 20.30
CA VAL A 305 -15.37 22.27 20.90
C VAL A 305 -14.69 23.63 20.83
N ASN A 306 -15.01 24.47 19.83
CA ASN A 306 -14.40 25.78 19.68
C ASN A 306 -15.11 26.87 20.50
N ASP A 307 -16.34 26.62 20.97
CA ASP A 307 -17.22 27.64 21.53
C ASP A 307 -18.30 27.06 22.45
N LEU A 308 -17.88 26.22 23.40
CA LEU A 308 -18.74 25.50 24.37
C LEU A 308 -19.74 26.41 25.11
N TYR A 309 -19.44 27.70 25.25
CA TYR A 309 -20.33 28.69 25.88
C TYR A 309 -21.61 28.99 25.05
N ASN A 310 -21.65 28.66 23.76
CA ASN A 310 -22.80 28.87 22.88
C ASN A 310 -23.88 27.77 22.99
N ILE A 311 -23.79 26.85 23.95
CA ILE A 311 -24.69 25.70 24.13
C ILE A 311 -26.19 26.05 24.03
N SER A 312 -26.66 27.13 24.66
CA SER A 312 -28.07 27.51 24.60
C SER A 312 -28.50 27.90 23.17
N ARG A 313 -27.61 28.57 22.42
CA ARG A 313 -27.87 28.97 21.03
C ARG A 313 -27.90 27.75 20.11
N TYR A 314 -26.97 26.81 20.30
CA TYR A 314 -26.98 25.55 19.55
C TYR A 314 -28.27 24.76 19.76
N ILE A 315 -28.73 24.61 21.01
CA ILE A 315 -29.98 23.91 21.32
C ILE A 315 -31.16 24.56 20.58
N GLN A 316 -31.29 25.89 20.67
CA GLN A 316 -32.36 26.62 19.97
C GLN A 316 -32.29 26.42 18.45
N LEU A 317 -31.10 26.54 17.86
CA LEU A 317 -30.92 26.35 16.43
C LEU A 317 -31.27 24.92 15.99
N TYR A 318 -30.85 23.91 16.74
CA TYR A 318 -31.12 22.51 16.40
C TYR A 318 -32.61 22.19 16.51
N GLN A 319 -33.30 22.71 17.53
CA GLN A 319 -34.75 22.61 17.64
C GLN A 319 -35.45 23.26 16.43
N GLN A 320 -35.01 24.46 16.03
CA GLN A 320 -35.55 25.12 14.83
C GLN A 320 -35.33 24.29 13.56
N LEU A 321 -34.15 23.70 13.37
CA LEU A 321 -33.85 22.86 12.21
C LEU A 321 -34.74 21.62 12.16
N MET A 322 -34.93 20.94 13.29
CA MET A 322 -35.79 19.76 13.39
C MET A 322 -37.25 20.08 13.08
N THR A 323 -37.74 21.25 13.51
CA THR A 323 -39.09 21.73 13.17
C THR A 323 -39.19 22.13 11.69
N THR A 324 -38.16 22.77 11.13
CA THR A 324 -38.16 23.26 9.74
C THR A 324 -38.05 22.11 8.73
N TYR A 325 -37.33 21.04 9.07
CA TYR A 325 -37.06 19.90 8.18
C TYR A 325 -37.57 18.59 8.79
N PRO A 326 -38.90 18.42 8.95
CA PRO A 326 -39.46 17.26 9.66
C PRO A 326 -39.24 15.93 8.93
N GLN A 327 -38.92 15.96 7.63
CA GLN A 327 -38.60 14.77 6.85
C GLN A 327 -37.18 14.25 7.12
N ALA A 328 -36.25 15.09 7.56
CA ALA A 328 -34.90 14.70 7.90
C ALA A 328 -34.80 14.20 9.34
N ARG A 329 -33.89 13.27 9.61
CA ARG A 329 -33.62 12.80 10.99
C ARG A 329 -32.35 13.47 11.50
N PHE A 330 -32.48 14.29 12.55
CA PHE A 330 -31.33 14.93 13.17
C PHE A 330 -30.83 14.11 14.35
N TYR A 331 -29.51 13.94 14.41
CA TYR A 331 -28.79 13.27 15.49
C TYR A 331 -27.75 14.22 16.08
N ILE A 332 -27.66 14.27 17.40
CA ILE A 332 -26.75 15.16 18.13
C ILE A 332 -25.59 14.33 18.66
N MET A 333 -24.45 14.39 18.00
CA MET A 333 -23.24 13.71 18.48
C MET A 333 -22.58 14.54 19.57
N SER A 334 -22.25 13.89 20.68
CA SER A 334 -21.46 14.48 21.77
C SER A 334 -20.21 15.20 21.24
N VAL A 335 -19.81 16.29 21.89
CA VAL A 335 -18.45 16.80 21.76
C VAL A 335 -17.52 15.73 22.34
N ASN A 336 -16.66 15.14 21.50
CA ASN A 336 -15.78 14.04 21.90
C ASN A 336 -14.65 14.49 22.85
N PRO A 337 -13.98 13.55 23.54
CA PRO A 337 -13.02 13.88 24.61
C PRO A 337 -11.82 14.68 24.11
N VAL A 338 -11.33 15.57 24.96
CA VAL A 338 -10.07 16.29 24.77
C VAL A 338 -9.07 15.84 25.84
N GLU A 339 -7.78 15.92 25.56
CA GLU A 339 -6.71 15.60 26.52
C GLU A 339 -6.09 16.90 27.08
N ASP A 340 -6.90 17.74 27.74
CA ASP A 340 -6.46 19.05 28.28
C ASP A 340 -5.50 18.97 29.47
N ASP A 341 -5.44 17.81 30.12
CA ASP A 341 -4.43 17.44 31.11
C ASP A 341 -3.04 17.22 30.48
N LYS A 342 -3.00 16.57 29.32
CA LYS A 342 -1.78 16.29 28.55
C LYS A 342 -1.37 17.48 27.67
N TYR A 343 -2.33 18.30 27.24
CA TYR A 343 -2.11 19.47 26.39
C TYR A 343 -2.71 20.74 27.04
N PRO A 344 -2.02 21.36 28.02
CA PRO A 344 -2.55 22.51 28.77
C PRO A 344 -2.93 23.74 27.92
N VAL A 345 -2.37 23.86 26.70
CA VAL A 345 -2.71 24.92 25.73
C VAL A 345 -4.20 24.90 25.37
N LEU A 346 -4.86 23.75 25.45
CA LEU A 346 -6.30 23.61 25.18
C LEU A 346 -7.15 24.36 26.20
N ALA A 347 -6.75 24.38 27.48
CA ALA A 347 -7.47 25.09 28.53
C ALA A 347 -7.48 26.61 28.28
N GLN A 348 -6.39 27.17 27.73
CA GLN A 348 -6.30 28.60 27.36
C GLN A 348 -7.29 28.96 26.24
N HIS A 349 -7.64 28.00 25.39
CA HIS A 349 -8.62 28.14 24.31
C HIS A 349 -10.03 27.73 24.75
N LYS A 350 -10.26 27.60 26.08
CA LYS A 350 -11.53 27.17 26.68
C LYS A 350 -11.99 25.78 26.21
N LYS A 351 -11.05 24.92 25.82
CA LYS A 351 -11.26 23.51 25.45
C LYS A 351 -10.83 22.65 26.62
N SER A 352 -11.77 22.27 27.48
CA SER A 352 -11.47 21.43 28.65
C SER A 352 -12.46 20.29 28.81
N THR A 353 -11.98 19.17 29.36
CA THR A 353 -12.80 18.01 29.67
C THR A 353 -14.01 18.38 30.54
N LYS A 354 -13.83 19.28 31.51
CA LYS A 354 -14.91 19.77 32.39
C LYS A 354 -16.01 20.49 31.58
N LEU A 355 -15.63 21.42 30.71
CA LEU A 355 -16.60 22.17 29.91
C LEU A 355 -17.29 21.29 28.86
N VAL A 356 -16.55 20.35 28.26
CA VAL A 356 -17.10 19.36 27.32
C VAL A 356 -18.19 18.52 28.00
N LYS A 357 -17.94 18.02 29.22
CA LYS A 357 -18.94 17.24 29.97
C LYS A 357 -20.21 18.06 30.28
N ILE A 358 -20.07 19.33 30.66
CA ILE A 358 -21.22 20.22 30.91
C ILE A 358 -22.02 20.44 29.62
N PHE A 359 -21.33 20.73 28.51
CA PHE A 359 -21.97 20.90 27.20
C PHE A 359 -22.74 19.65 26.78
N ASN A 360 -22.09 18.49 26.89
CA ASN A 360 -22.66 17.19 26.53
C ASN A 360 -23.88 16.85 27.38
N SER A 361 -23.83 17.08 28.70
CA SER A 361 -24.96 16.84 29.59
C SER A 361 -26.18 17.67 29.18
N ARG A 362 -25.99 18.94 28.82
CA ARG A 362 -27.08 19.82 28.38
C ARG A 362 -27.64 19.42 27.02
N MET A 363 -26.77 19.03 26.07
CA MET A 363 -27.21 18.50 24.78
C MET A 363 -28.02 17.21 24.93
N LYS A 364 -27.55 16.28 25.78
CA LYS A 364 -28.24 15.02 26.05
C LYS A 364 -29.61 15.25 26.68
N ALA A 365 -29.71 16.18 27.63
CA ALA A 365 -30.98 16.56 28.24
C ALA A 365 -31.95 17.20 27.22
N ALA A 366 -31.45 18.00 26.28
CA ALA A 366 -32.28 18.64 25.26
C ALA A 366 -32.75 17.69 24.14
N PHE A 367 -31.96 16.64 23.84
CA PHE A 367 -32.22 15.74 22.71
C PHE A 367 -32.06 14.24 23.08
N PRO A 368 -32.71 13.73 24.13
CA PRO A 368 -32.39 12.42 24.71
C PRO A 368 -32.49 11.25 23.72
N TYR A 369 -33.51 11.24 22.86
CA TYR A 369 -33.73 10.17 21.88
C TYR A 369 -32.78 10.26 20.68
N ARG A 370 -32.35 11.48 20.34
CA ARG A 370 -31.48 11.76 19.18
C ARG A 370 -30.01 11.93 19.54
N TYR A 371 -29.65 11.87 20.82
CA TYR A 371 -28.29 12.02 21.28
C TYR A 371 -27.44 10.76 21.04
N ILE A 372 -26.24 10.95 20.49
CA ILE A 372 -25.24 9.91 20.24
C ILE A 372 -24.05 10.16 21.15
N ASP A 373 -23.81 9.24 22.09
CA ASP A 373 -22.83 9.38 23.18
C ASP A 373 -21.43 8.88 22.79
N ALA A 374 -20.87 9.47 21.73
CA ALA A 374 -19.55 9.12 21.23
C ALA A 374 -18.43 9.44 22.25
N TYR A 375 -18.65 10.38 23.17
CA TYR A 375 -17.73 10.71 24.25
C TYR A 375 -17.47 9.50 25.16
N ASN A 376 -18.54 8.91 25.70
CA ASN A 376 -18.41 7.77 26.60
C ASN A 376 -17.94 6.52 25.86
N TYR A 377 -18.40 6.33 24.61
CA TYR A 377 -17.89 5.26 23.75
C TYR A 377 -16.37 5.34 23.57
N LEU A 378 -15.82 6.51 23.23
CA LEU A 378 -14.38 6.66 23.06
C LEU A 378 -13.61 6.49 24.37
N THR A 379 -14.14 7.03 25.47
CA THR A 379 -13.54 6.85 26.79
C THR A 379 -13.45 5.36 27.17
N ALA A 380 -14.46 4.56 26.82
CA ALA A 380 -14.48 3.13 27.10
C ALA A 380 -13.66 2.29 26.12
N SER A 381 -13.65 2.65 24.83
CA SER A 381 -13.01 1.86 23.75
C SER A 381 -11.58 2.28 23.42
N GLY A 382 -11.08 3.35 24.05
CA GLY A 382 -9.78 3.94 23.81
C GLY A 382 -9.72 4.76 22.52
N PHE A 383 -9.05 5.91 22.60
CA PHE A 383 -8.84 6.84 21.50
C PHE A 383 -7.42 7.38 21.50
N GLU A 384 -6.96 7.84 20.33
CA GLU A 384 -5.65 8.48 20.16
C GLU A 384 -5.83 9.87 19.55
N THR A 385 -5.15 10.86 20.11
CA THR A 385 -5.11 12.23 19.59
C THR A 385 -3.76 12.58 18.98
N LEU A 386 -3.76 13.55 18.07
CA LEU A 386 -2.56 14.16 17.49
C LEU A 386 -2.09 15.36 18.31
N ASP A 387 -3.03 16.14 18.84
CA ASP A 387 -2.77 17.42 19.53
C ASP A 387 -3.69 17.63 20.76
N GLY A 388 -4.25 16.56 21.30
CA GLY A 388 -5.22 16.59 22.40
C GLY A 388 -6.65 16.96 22.00
N CYS A 389 -6.89 17.45 20.78
CA CYS A 389 -8.22 17.83 20.30
C CYS A 389 -8.66 17.07 19.04
N HIS A 390 -7.70 16.73 18.17
CA HIS A 390 -7.89 16.07 16.90
C HIS A 390 -7.40 14.62 16.97
N TYR A 391 -8.08 13.70 16.29
CA TYR A 391 -7.82 12.28 16.42
C TYR A 391 -7.00 11.69 15.27
N THR A 392 -6.48 10.48 15.47
CA THR A 392 -5.92 9.68 14.36
C THR A 392 -7.01 9.19 13.41
N ASP A 393 -6.67 8.83 12.17
CA ASP A 393 -7.61 8.26 11.20
C ASP A 393 -8.32 7.01 11.76
N VAL A 394 -7.59 6.17 12.50
CA VAL A 394 -8.15 4.97 13.16
C VAL A 394 -9.26 5.36 14.14
N THR A 395 -9.02 6.38 14.95
CA THR A 395 -10.02 6.87 15.92
C THR A 395 -11.21 7.53 15.22
N TYR A 396 -11.00 8.31 14.15
CA TYR A 396 -12.11 8.86 13.37
C TYR A 396 -12.98 7.78 12.72
N LEU A 397 -12.38 6.69 12.23
CA LEU A 397 -13.12 5.55 11.69
C LEU A 397 -13.94 4.84 12.78
N LYS A 398 -13.40 4.70 14.00
CA LYS A 398 -14.17 4.20 15.16
C LYS A 398 -15.37 5.07 15.48
N ILE A 399 -15.20 6.40 15.49
CA ILE A 399 -16.29 7.36 15.72
C ILE A 399 -17.35 7.18 14.65
N TYR A 400 -16.94 7.15 13.38
CA TYR A 400 -17.85 7.02 12.25
C TYR A 400 -18.68 5.73 12.34
N GLN A 401 -18.04 4.58 12.57
CA GLN A 401 -18.75 3.30 12.72
C GLN A 401 -19.74 3.32 13.89
N TYR A 402 -19.34 3.86 15.05
CA TYR A 402 -20.21 3.98 16.20
C TYR A 402 -21.44 4.85 15.91
N VAL A 403 -21.25 5.99 15.23
CA VAL A 403 -22.35 6.87 14.82
C VAL A 403 -23.31 6.16 13.88
N LEU A 404 -22.80 5.40 12.90
CA LEU A 404 -23.66 4.66 11.97
C LEU A 404 -24.52 3.61 12.71
N ASN A 405 -23.91 2.89 13.65
CA ASN A 405 -24.61 1.89 14.45
C ASN A 405 -25.68 2.54 15.33
N GLU A 406 -25.39 3.69 15.94
CA GLU A 406 -26.36 4.42 16.76
C GLU A 406 -27.50 5.00 15.93
N ILE A 407 -27.23 5.48 14.71
CA ILE A 407 -28.28 5.91 13.77
C ILE A 407 -29.20 4.73 13.48
N GLN A 408 -28.65 3.57 13.10
CA GLN A 408 -29.43 2.36 12.80
C GLN A 408 -30.29 1.93 14.00
N ARG A 409 -29.69 1.90 15.20
CA ARG A 409 -30.39 1.50 16.42
C ARG A 409 -31.55 2.44 16.76
N LYS A 410 -31.36 3.76 16.55
CA LYS A 410 -32.34 4.80 16.85
C LYS A 410 -33.38 4.98 15.74
N SER A 411 -33.09 4.56 14.51
CA SER A 411 -34.11 4.50 13.45
C SER A 411 -35.09 3.36 13.65
N SER A 412 -34.64 2.22 14.17
CA SER A 412 -35.47 1.04 14.39
C SER A 412 -36.34 1.11 15.67
N ASN A 413 -36.18 2.13 16.51
CA ASN A 413 -36.98 2.38 17.72
C ASN A 413 -37.34 3.87 17.78
N PRO A 414 -38.40 4.31 17.04
CA PRO A 414 -38.72 5.72 16.80
C PRO A 414 -39.02 6.56 18.06
#